data_AF-A0AAE0SCF7-F1
#
_entry.id   AF-A0AAE0SCF7-F1
#
_cell.length_a   1.000
_cell.length_b   1.000
_cell.length_c   1.000
_cell.angle_alpha   90.00
_cell.angle_beta   90.00
_cell.angle_gamma   90.00
#
_symmetry.space_group_name_H-M   'P 1'
#
loop_
_entity.id
_entity.type
_entity.pdbx_description
1 polymer ?
#
loop_
_entity_poly.entity_id
_entity_poly.type
_entity_poly.pdbx_seq_one_letter_code
_entity_poly.pdbx_strand_id
1 'polypeptide(L)'
;MDKLDQKKITRNLTFIKDRIGVDINAFVDRLIEKDVFEINVKEDIESAQPPTLQAKTDIFIRKLLRSGPTSFKAFRDILVEKGNLDVVDKMDEIGAEDAAADDESVLYKRSGTFVIRESERLDGASGVVETGNIESETSQDQLMASLLVRLQEQTKRELRDEFERKRQQDKETLDKRLALDKQEHEETMVLLKSRLEQIAKVSEDYEKLKMTQKGLREQLNRQRDQVMNLKQENKTLTKEMTILEGVKDENKSLSDENENLKIENTELKIEIQKLERQLTDKENELSDLKSYIEKQYSMLSLKLSDHKQEWKGERENLEYGLNKQQKMLTDIAQAIQAINKKMEKESPPEPAMNNLSQALLISRPSTNGQPAGLAQTKPFIPGTKSTPRSSNNKFLKSGVYNPRKK
;
A
#
# COMPACT_ATOMS: atom_id res chain seq x y z
N MET A 1 20.36 -33.29 3.63
CA MET A 1 21.58 -32.67 3.10
C MET A 1 22.81 -33.38 3.68
N ASP A 2 23.88 -33.61 2.91
CA ASP A 2 25.11 -34.24 3.41
C ASP A 2 25.90 -33.31 4.37
N LYS A 3 26.75 -33.87 5.23
CA LYS A 3 27.52 -33.11 6.24
C LYS A 3 28.47 -32.10 5.59
N LEU A 4 29.08 -32.45 4.45
CA LEU A 4 29.97 -31.54 3.72
C LEU A 4 29.20 -30.31 3.22
N ASP A 5 28.04 -30.53 2.62
CA ASP A 5 27.14 -29.48 2.12
C ASP A 5 26.62 -28.57 3.25
N GLN A 6 26.25 -29.17 4.39
CA GLN A 6 25.88 -28.40 5.58
C GLN A 6 27.04 -27.54 6.09
N LYS A 7 28.28 -28.05 6.06
CA LYS A 7 29.49 -27.30 6.45
C LYS A 7 29.73 -26.12 5.51
N LYS A 8 29.56 -26.31 4.19
CA LYS A 8 29.67 -25.25 3.17
C LYS A 8 28.69 -24.11 3.42
N ILE A 9 27.42 -24.43 3.72
CA ILE A 9 26.40 -23.42 4.05
C ILE A 9 26.72 -22.73 5.38
N THR A 10 27.08 -23.49 6.41
CA THR A 10 27.27 -22.94 7.76
C THR A 10 28.49 -22.03 7.85
N ARG A 11 29.59 -22.37 7.18
CA ARG A 11 30.82 -21.55 7.16
C ARG A 11 30.66 -20.25 6.38
N ASN A 12 29.80 -20.24 5.36
CA ASN A 12 29.45 -19.04 4.58
C ASN A 12 28.18 -18.33 5.06
N LEU A 13 27.67 -18.68 6.24
CA LEU A 13 26.35 -18.25 6.70
C LEU A 13 26.16 -16.74 6.71
N THR A 14 27.14 -15.98 7.23
CA THR A 14 27.07 -14.52 7.29
C THR A 14 26.97 -13.91 5.88
N PHE A 15 27.77 -14.43 4.95
CA PHE A 15 27.80 -13.96 3.56
C PHE A 15 26.49 -14.28 2.81
N ILE A 16 25.96 -15.49 3.04
CA ILE A 16 24.67 -15.93 2.51
C ILE A 16 23.54 -15.03 3.02
N LYS A 17 23.53 -14.69 4.32
CA LYS A 17 22.51 -13.81 4.92
C LYS A 17 22.50 -12.42 4.30
N ASP A 18 23.68 -11.83 4.11
CA ASP A 18 23.82 -10.47 3.56
C ASP A 18 23.36 -10.39 2.10
N ARG A 19 23.58 -11.44 1.30
CA ARG A 19 23.22 -11.47 -0.12
C ARG A 19 21.79 -11.91 -0.39
N ILE A 20 21.32 -12.96 0.29
CA ILE A 20 19.99 -13.55 0.04
C ILE A 20 18.89 -12.80 0.76
N GLY A 21 19.20 -12.11 1.86
CA GLY A 21 18.21 -11.45 2.71
C GLY A 21 17.24 -10.57 1.91
N VAL A 22 17.70 -9.85 0.90
CA VAL A 22 16.88 -8.92 0.11
C VAL A 22 15.72 -9.61 -0.62
N ASP A 23 15.92 -10.84 -1.11
CA ASP A 23 14.96 -11.55 -1.99
C ASP A 23 14.60 -12.95 -1.46
N ILE A 24 14.59 -13.14 -0.14
CA ILE A 24 14.35 -14.45 0.50
C ILE A 24 13.07 -15.15 0.01
N ASN A 25 11.96 -14.42 -0.17
CA ASN A 25 10.70 -15.00 -0.62
C ASN A 25 10.83 -15.60 -2.04
N ALA A 26 11.62 -14.98 -2.92
CA ALA A 26 11.84 -15.50 -4.27
C ALA A 26 12.67 -16.80 -4.27
N PHE A 27 13.57 -16.98 -3.30
CA PHE A 27 14.28 -18.24 -3.10
C PHE A 27 13.36 -19.33 -2.54
N VAL A 28 12.50 -18.99 -1.59
CA VAL A 28 11.50 -19.91 -1.03
C VAL A 28 10.56 -20.41 -2.11
N ASP A 29 10.00 -19.51 -2.94
CA ASP A 29 9.08 -19.88 -4.02
C ASP A 29 9.73 -20.83 -5.03
N ARG A 30 10.99 -20.57 -5.42
CA ARG A 30 11.75 -21.47 -6.31
C ARG A 30 12.09 -22.82 -5.68
N LEU A 31 12.33 -22.86 -4.37
CA LEU A 31 12.57 -24.12 -3.65
C LEU A 31 11.29 -24.94 -3.49
N ILE A 32 10.12 -24.30 -3.40
CA ILE A 32 8.83 -24.98 -3.46
C ILE A 32 8.58 -25.53 -4.86
N GLU A 33 8.84 -24.75 -5.92
CA GLU A 33 8.72 -25.24 -7.30
C GLU A 33 9.63 -26.45 -7.62
N LYS A 34 10.76 -26.59 -6.91
CA LYS A 34 11.68 -27.73 -7.04
C LYS A 34 11.40 -28.87 -6.05
N ASP A 35 10.25 -28.86 -5.38
CA ASP A 35 9.85 -29.85 -4.35
C ASP A 35 10.88 -30.03 -3.21
N VAL A 36 11.64 -28.97 -2.88
CA VAL A 36 12.60 -28.99 -1.76
C VAL A 36 11.93 -28.52 -0.47
N PHE A 37 11.01 -27.58 -0.57
CA PHE A 37 10.22 -27.05 0.53
C PHE A 37 8.73 -27.29 0.29
N GLU A 38 8.00 -27.54 1.38
CA GLU A 38 6.55 -27.52 1.38
C GLU A 38 6.02 -26.08 1.53
N ILE A 39 4.78 -25.84 1.11
CA ILE A 39 4.09 -24.54 1.24
C ILE A 39 4.09 -24.04 2.69
N ASN A 40 3.96 -24.95 3.66
CA ASN A 40 3.98 -24.63 5.09
C ASN A 40 5.29 -23.94 5.54
N VAL A 41 6.41 -24.22 4.87
CA VAL A 41 7.71 -23.61 5.18
C VAL A 41 7.70 -22.11 4.84
N LYS A 42 6.94 -21.69 3.83
CA LYS A 42 6.77 -20.28 3.48
C LYS A 42 6.03 -19.53 4.59
N GLU A 43 4.95 -20.11 5.10
CA GLU A 43 4.19 -19.54 6.21
C GLU A 43 5.04 -19.43 7.49
N ASP A 44 5.83 -20.45 7.81
CA ASP A 44 6.79 -20.43 8.93
C ASP A 44 7.82 -19.29 8.81
N ILE A 45 8.30 -19.01 7.59
CA ILE A 45 9.25 -17.93 7.34
C ILE A 45 8.55 -16.57 7.38
N GLU A 46 7.33 -16.45 6.87
CA GLU A 46 6.58 -15.19 6.88
C GLU A 46 6.10 -14.80 8.28
N SER A 47 5.77 -15.79 9.11
CA SER A 47 5.31 -15.64 10.51
C SER A 47 6.43 -15.46 11.54
N ALA A 48 7.69 -15.29 11.11
CA ALA A 48 8.83 -15.09 11.99
C ALA A 48 8.60 -13.98 13.04
N GLN A 49 8.92 -14.27 14.31
CA GLN A 49 8.94 -13.29 15.40
C GLN A 49 10.36 -13.10 15.94
N PRO A 50 10.91 -11.86 15.95
CA PRO A 50 10.32 -10.64 15.39
C PRO A 50 10.25 -10.69 13.84
N PRO A 51 9.35 -9.91 13.19
CA PRO A 51 9.18 -9.91 11.73
C PRO A 51 10.33 -9.14 11.02
N THR A 52 11.56 -9.49 11.36
CA THR A 52 12.78 -8.91 10.78
C THR A 52 13.33 -9.82 9.68
N LEU A 53 13.97 -9.20 8.70
CA LEU A 53 14.61 -9.92 7.59
C LEU A 53 15.60 -10.98 8.07
N GLN A 54 16.34 -10.65 9.14
CA GLN A 54 17.29 -11.56 9.78
C GLN A 54 16.60 -12.80 10.35
N ALA A 55 15.50 -12.63 11.09
CA ALA A 55 14.75 -13.74 11.67
C ALA A 55 14.16 -14.65 10.58
N LYS A 56 13.63 -14.06 9.50
CA LYS A 56 13.16 -14.82 8.33
C LYS A 56 14.29 -15.64 7.70
N THR A 57 15.47 -15.03 7.52
CA THR A 57 16.65 -15.69 6.96
C THR A 57 17.17 -16.80 7.86
N ASP A 58 17.13 -16.62 9.18
CA ASP A 58 17.52 -17.65 10.14
C ASP A 58 16.57 -18.86 10.14
N ILE A 59 15.27 -18.65 9.97
CA ILE A 59 14.30 -19.74 9.80
C ILE A 59 14.53 -20.46 8.47
N PHE A 60 14.70 -19.71 7.39
CA PHE A 60 15.00 -20.25 6.06
C PHE A 60 16.24 -21.15 6.06
N ILE A 61 17.37 -20.68 6.59
CA ILE A 61 18.60 -21.49 6.61
C ILE A 61 18.43 -22.73 7.49
N ARG A 62 17.77 -22.62 8.64
CA ARG A 62 17.51 -23.79 9.50
C ARG A 62 16.65 -24.83 8.80
N LYS A 63 15.64 -24.41 8.05
CA LYS A 63 14.79 -25.32 7.26
C LYS A 63 15.59 -25.93 6.10
N LEU A 64 16.38 -25.14 5.39
CA LEU A 64 17.24 -25.59 4.29
C LEU A 64 18.24 -26.67 4.72
N LEU A 65 18.92 -26.48 5.85
CA LEU A 65 19.87 -27.44 6.40
C LEU A 65 19.22 -28.77 6.82
N ARG A 66 17.93 -28.72 7.22
CA ARG A 66 17.14 -29.90 7.59
C ARG A 66 16.50 -30.62 6.40
N SER A 67 16.46 -29.99 5.24
CA SER A 67 15.90 -30.59 4.02
C SER A 67 16.73 -31.76 3.49
N GLY A 68 16.13 -32.52 2.56
CA GLY A 68 16.67 -33.74 1.97
C GLY A 68 18.04 -33.61 1.27
N PRO A 69 18.62 -34.70 0.74
CA PRO A 69 19.93 -34.68 0.10
C PRO A 69 19.99 -33.79 -1.16
N THR A 70 18.86 -33.55 -1.83
CA THR A 70 18.76 -32.73 -3.04
C THR A 70 18.73 -31.22 -2.78
N SER A 71 18.55 -30.80 -1.52
CA SER A 71 18.30 -29.39 -1.18
C SER A 71 19.50 -28.48 -1.46
N PHE A 72 20.73 -28.98 -1.27
CA PHE A 72 21.95 -28.20 -1.52
C PHE A 72 22.12 -27.89 -3.01
N LYS A 73 21.98 -28.92 -3.87
CA LYS A 73 22.08 -28.76 -5.32
C LYS A 73 21.00 -27.82 -5.85
N ALA A 74 19.74 -28.02 -5.42
CA ALA A 74 18.65 -27.16 -5.82
C ALA A 74 18.86 -25.69 -5.39
N PHE A 75 19.35 -25.47 -4.16
CA PHE A 75 19.69 -24.14 -3.66
C PHE A 75 20.82 -23.49 -4.45
N ARG A 76 21.90 -24.23 -4.76
CA ARG A 76 23.01 -23.77 -5.60
C ARG A 76 22.52 -23.40 -7.00
N ASP A 77 21.68 -24.22 -7.62
CA ASP A 77 21.12 -23.94 -8.95
C ASP A 77 20.29 -22.65 -8.93
N ILE A 78 19.51 -22.41 -7.86
CA ILE A 78 18.72 -21.18 -7.71
C ILE A 78 19.65 -19.97 -7.50
N LEU A 79 20.75 -20.11 -6.76
CA LEU A 79 21.75 -19.05 -6.61
C LEU A 79 22.35 -18.65 -7.96
N VAL A 80 22.68 -19.62 -8.82
CA VAL A 80 23.16 -19.38 -10.19
C VAL A 80 22.09 -18.70 -11.03
N GLU A 81 20.84 -19.19 -11.00
CA GLU A 81 19.72 -18.61 -11.75
C GLU A 81 19.44 -17.15 -11.37
N LYS A 82 19.57 -16.82 -10.08
CA LYS A 82 19.40 -15.45 -9.55
C LYS A 82 20.65 -14.57 -9.73
N GLY A 83 21.72 -15.10 -10.31
CA GLY A 83 22.96 -14.35 -10.56
C GLY A 83 23.83 -14.09 -9.33
N ASN A 84 23.63 -14.82 -8.23
CA ASN A 84 24.44 -14.73 -7.02
C ASN A 84 25.68 -15.64 -7.12
N LEU A 85 26.45 -15.45 -8.19
CA LEU A 85 27.63 -16.28 -8.50
C LEU A 85 28.72 -16.14 -7.43
N ASP A 86 28.84 -14.96 -6.81
CA ASP A 86 29.79 -14.70 -5.73
C ASP A 86 29.56 -15.60 -4.50
N VAL A 87 28.30 -15.94 -4.20
CA VAL A 87 27.95 -16.88 -3.12
C VAL A 87 28.30 -18.31 -3.51
N VAL A 88 28.08 -18.68 -4.77
CA VAL A 88 28.37 -20.02 -5.28
C VAL A 88 29.87 -20.30 -5.28
N ASP A 89 30.67 -19.37 -5.82
CA ASP A 89 32.13 -19.47 -5.85
C ASP A 89 32.69 -19.68 -4.44
N LYS A 90 32.21 -18.89 -3.48
CA LYS A 90 32.62 -18.98 -2.07
C LYS A 90 32.16 -20.27 -1.37
N MET A 91 31.06 -20.86 -1.80
CA MET A 91 30.62 -22.17 -1.32
C MET A 91 31.44 -23.32 -1.91
N ASP A 92 31.96 -23.15 -3.12
CA ASP A 92 32.78 -24.14 -3.81
C ASP A 92 34.25 -24.11 -3.33
N GLU A 93 34.78 -22.95 -2.90
CA GLU A 93 36.12 -22.79 -2.31
C GLU A 93 36.37 -23.71 -1.09
N ILE A 94 35.34 -23.97 -0.27
CA ILE A 94 35.46 -24.81 0.94
C ILE A 94 35.76 -26.28 0.59
N GLY A 95 35.43 -26.73 -0.63
CA GLY A 95 35.77 -28.08 -1.08
C GLY A 95 37.26 -28.29 -1.35
N ALA A 96 38.04 -27.23 -1.53
CA ALA A 96 39.45 -27.31 -1.90
C ALA A 96 40.40 -27.41 -0.69
N GLU A 97 40.08 -26.73 0.42
CA GLU A 97 40.95 -26.70 1.61
C GLU A 97 40.82 -27.96 2.48
N ASP A 98 39.60 -28.48 2.69
CA ASP A 98 39.38 -29.68 3.52
C ASP A 98 39.77 -30.98 2.77
N ALA A 99 39.81 -30.97 1.44
CA ALA A 99 40.31 -32.09 0.63
C ALA A 99 41.85 -32.15 0.57
N ALA A 100 42.53 -31.03 0.85
CA ALA A 100 43.99 -30.95 0.89
C ALA A 100 44.58 -31.34 2.26
N ALA A 101 43.77 -31.37 3.32
CA ALA A 101 44.22 -31.67 4.68
C ALA A 101 44.36 -33.17 4.99
N ASP A 102 43.77 -34.06 4.18
CA ASP A 102 43.92 -35.52 4.31
C ASP A 102 44.97 -36.12 3.33
N ASP A 103 45.57 -35.30 2.47
CA ASP A 103 46.57 -35.72 1.46
C ASP A 103 47.90 -34.93 1.56
N GLU A 104 48.21 -34.39 2.75
CA GLU A 104 49.50 -33.75 3.03
C GLU A 104 50.51 -34.77 3.58
N SER A 105 50.70 -35.84 2.82
CA SER A 105 51.94 -36.60 2.83
C SER A 105 52.44 -36.66 1.39
N VAL A 106 53.73 -36.40 1.19
CA VAL A 106 54.48 -36.67 -0.05
C VAL A 106 54.61 -35.47 -1.03
N LEU A 107 55.74 -34.74 -0.89
CA LEU A 107 56.82 -34.62 -1.90
C LEU A 107 57.32 -33.19 -2.25
N TYR A 108 58.61 -33.01 -1.95
CA TYR A 108 59.58 -32.03 -2.45
C TYR A 108 59.54 -31.68 -3.95
N LYS A 109 59.99 -30.45 -4.29
CA LYS A 109 61.14 -30.14 -5.18
C LYS A 109 61.34 -28.61 -5.29
N ARG A 110 62.43 -28.01 -4.80
CA ARG A 110 63.84 -28.04 -5.25
C ARG A 110 64.05 -27.32 -6.60
N SER A 111 64.30 -26.02 -6.55
CA SER A 111 64.82 -25.19 -7.64
C SER A 111 66.26 -24.79 -7.30
N GLY A 112 67.22 -25.49 -7.89
CA GLY A 112 68.65 -25.16 -7.85
C GLY A 112 69.07 -24.50 -9.15
N THR A 113 69.65 -23.30 -9.04
CA THR A 113 70.21 -22.51 -10.13
C THR A 113 71.63 -23.02 -10.45
N PHE A 114 71.88 -23.40 -11.70
CA PHE A 114 73.17 -23.91 -12.18
C PHE A 114 73.86 -22.82 -13.03
N VAL A 115 75.06 -22.40 -12.63
CA VAL A 115 75.92 -21.45 -13.34
C VAL A 115 77.01 -22.24 -14.07
N ILE A 116 77.10 -22.11 -15.40
CA ILE A 116 78.16 -22.70 -16.22
C ILE A 116 79.27 -21.65 -16.39
N ARG A 117 80.50 -22.06 -16.10
CA ARG A 117 81.75 -21.27 -16.14
C ARG A 117 82.55 -21.67 -17.37
N GLU A 118 82.99 -20.70 -18.15
CA GLU A 118 83.86 -20.84 -19.32
C GLU A 118 85.26 -21.35 -18.92
N SER A 119 85.84 -22.21 -19.77
CA SER A 119 87.22 -22.68 -19.66
C SER A 119 88.00 -22.24 -20.91
N GLU A 120 89.00 -21.39 -20.70
CA GLU A 120 89.98 -20.93 -21.69
C GLU A 120 90.90 -22.10 -22.13
N ARG A 121 91.23 -22.14 -23.43
CA ARG A 121 92.14 -23.12 -24.04
C ARG A 121 93.56 -22.57 -24.11
N LEU A 122 94.50 -23.46 -23.78
CA LEU A 122 95.96 -23.30 -23.75
C LEU A 122 96.56 -23.23 -25.17
N ASP A 123 97.45 -22.26 -25.37
CA ASP A 123 98.45 -22.22 -26.45
C ASP A 123 99.58 -23.23 -26.19
N GLY A 124 99.88 -24.07 -27.17
CA GLY A 124 100.99 -25.02 -27.15
C GLY A 124 101.77 -24.97 -28.47
N ALA A 125 102.76 -24.09 -28.54
CA ALA A 125 103.74 -24.04 -29.62
C ALA A 125 104.93 -24.97 -29.29
N SER A 126 105.18 -25.99 -30.12
CA SER A 126 106.35 -26.86 -30.05
C SER A 126 107.11 -26.76 -31.37
N GLY A 127 108.29 -26.15 -31.32
CA GLY A 127 109.19 -25.94 -32.45
C GLY A 127 110.33 -26.96 -32.48
N VAL A 128 110.34 -27.73 -33.57
CA VAL A 128 111.47 -28.06 -34.46
C VAL A 128 112.78 -28.59 -33.83
N VAL A 129 113.03 -29.88 -34.07
CA VAL A 129 114.32 -30.59 -33.91
C VAL A 129 115.07 -30.55 -35.25
N GLU A 130 116.24 -29.92 -35.31
CA GLU A 130 117.19 -29.99 -36.43
C GLU A 130 118.06 -31.26 -36.31
N THR A 131 118.10 -32.07 -37.37
CA THR A 131 118.99 -33.25 -37.51
C THR A 131 120.04 -33.02 -38.60
N GLY A 132 121.20 -33.63 -38.38
CA GLY A 132 122.49 -33.41 -39.04
C GLY A 132 122.60 -33.61 -40.55
N ASN A 133 123.70 -33.05 -41.08
CA ASN A 133 124.18 -33.22 -42.44
C ASN A 133 125.45 -34.09 -42.44
N ILE A 134 125.41 -35.21 -43.17
CA ILE A 134 126.56 -36.03 -43.56
C ILE A 134 126.57 -36.00 -45.09
N GLU A 135 127.61 -35.43 -45.70
CA GLU A 135 127.81 -35.44 -47.15
C GLU A 135 129.16 -36.09 -47.46
N SER A 136 129.13 -37.21 -48.18
CA SER A 136 130.14 -37.51 -49.19
C SER A 136 129.53 -38.51 -50.15
N GLU A 137 128.99 -38.01 -51.25
CA GLU A 137 128.41 -38.87 -52.29
C GLU A 137 128.85 -38.40 -53.69
N THR A 138 128.87 -39.39 -54.55
CA THR A 138 129.61 -39.54 -55.80
C THR A 138 128.79 -39.03 -57.00
N SER A 139 129.38 -38.95 -58.20
CA SER A 139 128.74 -38.33 -59.39
C SER A 139 127.44 -39.01 -59.89
N GLN A 140 127.02 -40.13 -59.33
CA GLN A 140 125.69 -40.74 -59.56
C GLN A 140 124.60 -40.08 -58.69
N ASP A 141 125.00 -39.47 -57.57
CA ASP A 141 124.12 -38.85 -56.57
C ASP A 141 123.71 -37.43 -56.97
N GLN A 142 124.49 -36.74 -57.82
CA GLN A 142 124.10 -35.45 -58.40
C GLN A 142 122.93 -35.56 -59.39
N LEU A 143 122.87 -36.65 -60.16
CA LEU A 143 121.79 -36.87 -61.13
C LEU A 143 120.51 -37.30 -60.40
N MET A 144 120.65 -38.15 -59.38
CA MET A 144 119.57 -38.49 -58.44
C MET A 144 119.07 -37.27 -57.66
N ALA A 145 119.96 -36.40 -57.17
CA ALA A 145 119.59 -35.16 -56.49
C ALA A 145 118.82 -34.20 -57.40
N SER A 146 119.21 -34.03 -58.67
CA SER A 146 118.49 -33.19 -59.63
C SER A 146 117.08 -33.72 -59.93
N LEU A 147 116.92 -35.04 -60.01
CA LEU A 147 115.64 -35.71 -60.25
C LEU A 147 114.75 -35.65 -59.01
N LEU A 148 115.34 -35.79 -57.81
CA LEU A 148 114.69 -35.57 -56.52
C LEU A 148 114.23 -34.12 -56.35
N VAL A 149 115.05 -33.13 -56.72
CA VAL A 149 114.65 -31.71 -56.67
C VAL A 149 113.48 -31.44 -57.62
N ARG A 150 113.50 -32.00 -58.83
CA ARG A 150 112.39 -31.84 -59.80
C ARG A 150 111.10 -32.50 -59.31
N LEU A 151 111.19 -33.70 -58.74
CA LEU A 151 110.05 -34.38 -58.11
C LEU A 151 109.55 -33.63 -56.88
N GLN A 152 110.45 -33.09 -56.05
CA GLN A 152 110.10 -32.24 -54.91
C GLN A 152 109.41 -30.94 -55.37
N GLU A 153 109.84 -30.35 -56.48
CA GLU A 153 109.24 -29.13 -56.98
C GLU A 153 107.87 -29.39 -57.64
N GLN A 154 107.73 -30.52 -58.34
CA GLN A 154 106.45 -30.98 -58.87
C GLN A 154 105.45 -31.27 -57.74
N THR A 155 105.84 -32.05 -56.74
CA THR A 155 104.99 -32.33 -55.56
C THR A 155 104.65 -31.05 -54.78
N LYS A 156 105.58 -30.10 -54.64
CA LYS A 156 105.29 -28.77 -54.07
C LYS A 156 104.31 -27.94 -54.90
N ARG A 157 104.31 -28.07 -56.23
CA ARG A 157 103.33 -27.39 -57.11
C ARG A 157 101.97 -28.05 -56.99
N GLU A 158 101.90 -29.38 -57.08
CA GLU A 158 100.66 -30.15 -56.92
C GLU A 158 100.02 -29.89 -55.55
N LEU A 159 100.80 -29.91 -54.46
CA LEU A 159 100.32 -29.56 -53.12
C LEU A 159 99.84 -28.12 -53.01
N ARG A 160 100.50 -27.16 -53.67
CA ARG A 160 100.06 -25.76 -53.69
C ARG A 160 98.75 -25.61 -54.44
N ASP A 161 98.63 -26.24 -55.61
CA ASP A 161 97.41 -26.19 -56.41
C ASP A 161 96.25 -26.90 -55.69
N GLU A 162 96.51 -28.02 -55.03
CA GLU A 162 95.53 -28.72 -54.20
C GLU A 162 95.11 -27.87 -53.00
N PHE A 163 96.07 -27.24 -52.31
CA PHE A 163 95.77 -26.33 -51.19
C PHE A 163 94.98 -25.10 -51.66
N GLU A 164 95.29 -24.55 -52.83
CA GLU A 164 94.55 -23.43 -53.42
C GLU A 164 93.14 -23.82 -53.83
N ARG A 165 92.97 -24.99 -54.48
CA ARG A 165 91.64 -25.54 -54.79
C ARG A 165 90.83 -25.77 -53.52
N LYS A 166 91.45 -26.32 -52.47
CA LYS A 166 90.80 -26.52 -51.17
C LYS A 166 90.40 -25.19 -50.53
N ARG A 167 91.29 -24.19 -50.51
CA ARG A 167 90.96 -22.84 -50.03
C ARG A 167 89.79 -22.22 -50.80
N GLN A 168 89.78 -22.36 -52.13
CA GLN A 168 88.70 -21.86 -52.96
C GLN A 168 87.39 -22.61 -52.71
N GLN A 169 87.44 -23.94 -52.54
CA GLN A 169 86.27 -24.75 -52.19
C GLN A 169 85.72 -24.41 -50.80
N ASP A 170 86.59 -24.20 -49.81
CA ASP A 170 86.22 -23.78 -48.45
C ASP A 170 85.59 -22.37 -48.48
N LYS A 171 86.13 -21.46 -49.29
CA LYS A 171 85.55 -20.13 -49.52
C LYS A 171 84.16 -20.22 -50.16
N GLU A 172 84.01 -21.02 -51.22
CA GLU A 172 82.71 -21.20 -51.90
C GLU A 172 81.67 -21.88 -51.00
N THR A 173 82.08 -22.84 -50.18
CA THR A 173 81.18 -23.47 -49.20
C THR A 173 80.80 -22.50 -48.10
N LEU A 174 81.71 -21.63 -47.64
CA LEU A 174 81.40 -20.57 -46.69
C LEU A 174 80.43 -19.54 -47.29
N ASP A 175 80.68 -19.08 -48.52
CA ASP A 175 79.82 -18.11 -49.22
C ASP A 175 78.42 -18.69 -49.45
N LYS A 176 78.31 -19.98 -49.81
CA LYS A 176 77.02 -20.69 -49.94
C LYS A 176 76.28 -20.78 -48.61
N ARG A 177 76.97 -21.10 -47.51
CA ARG A 177 76.38 -21.10 -46.17
C ARG A 177 75.90 -19.71 -45.77
N LEU A 178 76.73 -18.68 -45.99
CA LEU A 178 76.37 -17.30 -45.68
C LEU A 178 75.17 -16.82 -46.51
N ALA A 179 75.05 -17.24 -47.77
CA ALA A 179 73.90 -16.94 -48.61
C ALA A 179 72.63 -17.64 -48.12
N LEU A 180 72.72 -18.93 -47.74
CA LEU A 180 71.62 -19.67 -47.11
C LEU A 180 71.17 -19.03 -45.81
N ASP A 181 72.10 -18.71 -44.90
CA ASP A 181 71.78 -18.07 -43.61
C ASP A 181 71.10 -16.70 -43.82
N LYS A 182 71.54 -15.92 -44.83
CA LYS A 182 70.89 -14.65 -45.19
C LYS A 182 69.47 -14.87 -45.71
N GLN A 183 69.24 -15.87 -46.55
CA GLN A 183 67.92 -16.20 -47.07
C GLN A 183 66.99 -16.67 -45.95
N GLU A 184 67.43 -17.59 -45.10
CA GLU A 184 66.67 -18.06 -43.93
C GLU A 184 66.35 -16.89 -42.98
N HIS A 185 67.30 -15.96 -42.78
CA HIS A 185 67.05 -14.76 -42.01
C HIS A 185 66.00 -13.84 -42.65
N GLU A 186 66.05 -13.65 -43.97
CA GLU A 186 65.05 -12.84 -44.68
C GLU A 186 63.65 -13.48 -44.61
N GLU A 187 63.55 -14.80 -44.82
CA GLU A 187 62.30 -15.55 -44.70
C GLU A 187 61.72 -15.48 -43.28
N THR A 188 62.55 -15.64 -42.25
CA THR A 188 62.12 -15.48 -40.85
C THR A 188 61.67 -14.06 -40.54
N MET A 189 62.34 -13.03 -41.08
CA MET A 189 61.94 -11.64 -40.90
C MET A 189 60.60 -11.31 -41.59
N VAL A 190 60.35 -11.85 -42.78
CA VAL A 190 59.05 -11.70 -43.46
C VAL A 190 57.93 -12.38 -42.65
N LEU A 191 58.18 -13.59 -42.15
CA LEU A 191 57.22 -14.30 -41.30
C LEU A 191 56.92 -13.53 -40.00
N LEU A 192 57.95 -13.00 -39.34
CA LEU A 192 57.80 -12.20 -38.12
C LEU A 192 57.00 -10.92 -38.38
N LYS A 193 57.25 -10.22 -39.49
CA LYS A 193 56.46 -9.03 -39.88
C LYS A 193 54.99 -9.38 -40.10
N SER A 194 54.71 -10.48 -40.81
CA SER A 194 53.34 -10.94 -41.03
C SER A 194 52.63 -11.31 -39.71
N ARG A 195 53.31 -11.99 -38.80
CA ARG A 195 52.78 -12.31 -37.47
C ARG A 195 52.52 -11.07 -36.62
N LEU A 196 53.41 -10.07 -36.64
CA LEU A 196 53.20 -8.80 -35.95
C LEU A 196 51.96 -8.06 -36.48
N GLU A 197 51.75 -8.06 -37.79
CA GLU A 197 50.55 -7.47 -38.40
C GLU A 197 49.27 -8.21 -37.95
N GLN A 198 49.31 -9.54 -37.86
CA GLN A 198 48.18 -10.33 -37.35
C GLN A 198 47.89 -10.02 -35.87
N ILE A 199 48.94 -9.90 -35.04
CA ILE A 199 48.80 -9.52 -33.62
C ILE A 199 48.19 -8.12 -33.50
N ALA A 200 48.59 -7.17 -34.36
CA ALA A 200 48.02 -5.83 -34.37
C ALA A 200 46.52 -5.85 -34.70
N LYS A 201 46.10 -6.62 -35.72
CA LYS A 201 44.67 -6.79 -36.08
C LYS A 201 43.85 -7.39 -34.95
N VAL A 202 44.33 -8.47 -34.33
CA VAL A 202 43.67 -9.09 -33.16
C VAL A 202 43.57 -8.11 -31.99
N SER A 203 44.59 -7.29 -31.77
CA SER A 203 44.58 -6.27 -30.71
C SER A 203 43.53 -5.17 -30.97
N GLU A 204 43.36 -4.75 -32.23
CA GLU A 204 42.33 -3.78 -32.63
C GLU A 204 40.92 -4.36 -32.43
N ASP A 205 40.70 -5.61 -32.85
CA ASP A 205 39.42 -6.30 -32.69
C ASP A 205 39.08 -6.54 -31.21
N TYR A 206 40.09 -6.80 -30.37
CA TYR A 206 39.93 -6.89 -28.92
C TYR A 206 39.43 -5.58 -28.31
N GLU A 207 40.00 -4.43 -28.68
CA GLU A 207 39.53 -3.13 -28.17
C GLU A 207 38.13 -2.78 -28.69
N LYS A 208 37.81 -3.11 -29.95
CA LYS A 208 36.42 -2.98 -30.47
C LYS A 208 35.45 -3.82 -29.65
N LEU A 209 35.77 -5.09 -29.40
CA LEU A 209 34.93 -5.98 -28.60
C LEU A 209 34.74 -5.44 -27.18
N LYS A 210 35.80 -4.95 -26.54
CA LYS A 210 35.75 -4.34 -25.21
C LYS A 210 34.86 -3.09 -25.16
N MET A 211 34.91 -2.24 -26.19
CA MET A 211 34.03 -1.08 -26.29
C MET A 211 32.56 -1.47 -26.51
N THR A 212 32.29 -2.48 -27.35
CA THR A 212 30.91 -3.00 -27.52
C THR A 212 30.38 -3.63 -26.22
N GLN A 213 31.21 -4.38 -25.50
CA GLN A 213 30.86 -4.96 -24.20
C GLN A 213 30.51 -3.87 -23.18
N LYS A 214 31.28 -2.76 -23.15
CA LYS A 214 30.97 -1.61 -22.29
C LYS A 214 29.62 -0.99 -22.66
N GLY A 215 29.35 -0.77 -23.95
CA GLY A 215 28.07 -0.23 -24.42
C GLY A 215 26.87 -1.11 -24.05
N LEU A 216 26.99 -2.43 -24.20
CA LEU A 216 25.95 -3.38 -23.80
C LEU A 216 25.68 -3.35 -22.28
N ARG A 217 26.73 -3.23 -21.45
CA ARG A 217 26.58 -3.08 -19.99
C ARG A 217 25.83 -1.79 -19.62
N GLU A 218 26.14 -0.69 -20.29
CA GLU A 218 25.45 0.59 -20.08
C GLU A 218 23.97 0.51 -20.49
N GLN A 219 23.66 -0.15 -21.62
CA GLN A 219 22.28 -0.37 -22.06
C GLN A 219 21.50 -1.26 -21.07
N LEU A 220 22.13 -2.33 -20.58
CA LEU A 220 21.53 -3.23 -19.58
C LEU A 220 21.22 -2.49 -18.28
N ASN A 221 22.11 -1.61 -17.83
CA ASN A 221 21.88 -0.77 -16.65
C ASN A 221 20.70 0.19 -16.85
N ARG A 222 20.61 0.86 -18.01
CA ARG A 222 19.46 1.74 -18.33
C ARG A 222 18.14 0.97 -18.34
N GLN A 223 18.12 -0.23 -18.93
CA GLN A 223 16.93 -1.09 -18.91
C GLN A 223 16.57 -1.53 -17.49
N ARG A 224 17.55 -1.84 -16.65
CA ARG A 224 17.34 -2.17 -15.23
C ARG A 224 16.71 -1.01 -14.47
N ASP A 225 17.18 0.22 -14.70
CA ASP A 225 16.63 1.43 -14.08
C ASP A 225 15.19 1.68 -14.55
N GLN A 226 14.90 1.50 -15.84
CA GLN A 226 13.54 1.59 -16.38
C GLN A 226 12.59 0.57 -15.73
N VAL A 227 13.02 -0.68 -15.57
CA VAL A 227 12.24 -1.72 -14.88
C VAL A 227 11.99 -1.36 -13.42
N MET A 228 12.98 -0.77 -12.73
CA MET A 228 12.81 -0.32 -11.35
C MET A 228 11.79 0.82 -11.22
N ASN A 229 11.83 1.79 -12.13
CA ASN A 229 10.85 2.89 -12.19
C ASN A 229 9.43 2.37 -12.47
N LEU A 230 9.26 1.49 -13.46
CA LEU A 230 7.97 0.87 -13.76
C LEU A 230 7.43 0.03 -12.60
N LYS A 231 8.31 -0.66 -11.86
CA LYS A 231 7.91 -1.38 -10.62
C LYS A 231 7.42 -0.42 -9.54
N GLN A 232 8.04 0.75 -9.40
CA GLN A 232 7.61 1.77 -8.45
C GLN A 232 6.27 2.41 -8.85
N GLU A 233 6.10 2.73 -10.14
CA GLU A 233 4.84 3.24 -10.68
C GLU A 233 3.70 2.25 -10.49
N ASN A 234 3.91 0.96 -10.82
CA ASN A 234 2.92 -0.09 -10.57
C ASN A 234 2.53 -0.19 -9.09
N LYS A 235 3.50 -0.07 -8.17
CA LYS A 235 3.20 -0.04 -6.72
C LYS A 235 2.33 1.15 -6.33
N THR A 236 2.51 2.31 -6.96
CA THR A 236 1.67 3.49 -6.73
C THR A 236 0.27 3.27 -7.30
N LEU A 237 0.16 2.79 -8.53
CA LEU A 237 -1.12 2.49 -9.17
C LEU A 237 -1.93 1.44 -8.41
N THR A 238 -1.29 0.40 -7.86
CA THR A 238 -1.98 -0.58 -7.01
C THR A 238 -2.57 0.07 -5.76
N LYS A 239 -1.85 1.01 -5.11
CA LYS A 239 -2.38 1.73 -3.95
C LYS A 239 -3.55 2.63 -4.33
N GLU A 240 -3.45 3.34 -5.45
CA GLU A 240 -4.54 4.18 -5.96
C GLU A 240 -5.78 3.36 -6.29
N MET A 241 -5.61 2.16 -6.87
CA MET A 241 -6.70 1.23 -7.15
C MET A 241 -7.41 0.76 -5.86
N THR A 242 -6.67 0.45 -4.80
CA THR A 242 -7.25 0.12 -3.49
C THR A 242 -8.06 1.29 -2.90
N ILE A 243 -7.58 2.53 -3.07
CA ILE A 243 -8.31 3.73 -2.62
C ILE A 243 -9.62 3.90 -3.40
N LEU A 244 -9.59 3.72 -4.73
CA LEU A 244 -10.77 3.80 -5.58
C LEU A 244 -11.82 2.74 -5.22
N GLU A 245 -11.38 1.53 -4.85
CA GLU A 245 -12.27 0.47 -4.38
C GLU A 245 -12.96 0.86 -3.06
N GLY A 246 -12.22 1.47 -2.13
CA GLY A 246 -12.81 2.02 -0.89
C GLY A 246 -13.86 3.12 -1.15
N VAL A 247 -13.60 4.03 -2.09
CA VAL A 247 -14.56 5.08 -2.49
C VAL A 247 -15.82 4.48 -3.15
N LYS A 248 -15.67 3.37 -3.89
CA LYS A 248 -16.80 2.67 -4.50
C LYS A 248 -17.71 2.06 -3.44
N ASP A 249 -17.15 1.47 -2.40
CA ASP A 249 -17.91 0.91 -1.28
C ASP A 249 -18.62 2.00 -0.47
N GLU A 250 -17.96 3.14 -0.23
CA GLU A 250 -18.58 4.30 0.43
C GLU A 250 -19.74 4.86 -0.39
N ASN A 251 -19.58 5.01 -1.71
CA ASN A 251 -20.66 5.44 -2.59
C ASN A 251 -21.85 4.48 -2.60
N LYS A 252 -21.59 3.17 -2.51
CA LYS A 252 -22.65 2.17 -2.38
C LYS A 252 -23.40 2.34 -1.04
N SER A 253 -22.67 2.49 0.07
CA SER A 253 -23.26 2.74 1.39
C SER A 253 -24.11 4.01 1.42
N LEU A 254 -23.64 5.11 0.80
CA LEU A 254 -24.40 6.36 0.69
C LEU A 254 -25.64 6.22 -0.20
N SER A 255 -25.56 5.42 -1.27
CA SER A 255 -26.69 5.10 -2.12
C SER A 255 -27.78 4.33 -1.35
N ASP A 256 -27.39 3.31 -0.59
CA ASP A 256 -28.29 2.51 0.24
C ASP A 256 -28.94 3.38 1.34
N GLU A 257 -28.17 4.28 1.99
CA GLU A 257 -28.70 5.23 2.97
C GLU A 257 -29.71 6.20 2.35
N ASN A 258 -29.44 6.71 1.15
CA ASN A 258 -30.36 7.60 0.43
C ASN A 258 -31.67 6.88 0.05
N GLU A 259 -31.59 5.60 -0.32
CA GLU A 259 -32.79 4.78 -0.58
C GLU A 259 -33.63 4.60 0.70
N ASN A 260 -32.98 4.30 1.83
CA ASN A 260 -33.65 4.22 3.13
C ASN A 260 -34.33 5.54 3.54
N LEU A 261 -33.66 6.68 3.36
CA LEU A 261 -34.23 8.00 3.64
C LEU A 261 -35.43 8.32 2.73
N LYS A 262 -35.43 7.86 1.48
CA LYS A 262 -36.60 7.98 0.60
C LYS A 262 -37.78 7.16 1.12
N ILE A 263 -37.54 5.94 1.58
CA ILE A 263 -38.57 5.08 2.18
C ILE A 263 -39.16 5.78 3.42
N GLU A 264 -38.33 6.22 4.36
CA GLU A 264 -38.78 6.94 5.56
C GLU A 264 -39.60 8.19 5.21
N ASN A 265 -39.19 8.96 4.20
CA ASN A 265 -39.94 10.13 3.73
C ASN A 265 -41.32 9.75 3.18
N THR A 266 -41.42 8.62 2.46
CA THR A 266 -42.73 8.12 1.99
C THR A 266 -43.63 7.67 3.14
N GLU A 267 -43.08 7.02 4.16
CA GLU A 267 -43.84 6.62 5.37
C GLU A 267 -44.34 7.83 6.15
N LEU A 268 -43.51 8.85 6.35
CA LEU A 268 -43.90 10.09 7.00
C LEU A 268 -45.01 10.82 6.23
N LYS A 269 -44.95 10.84 4.89
CA LYS A 269 -46.03 11.41 4.06
C LYS A 269 -47.34 10.65 4.25
N ILE A 270 -47.30 9.32 4.34
CA ILE A 270 -48.50 8.51 4.60
C ILE A 270 -49.09 8.83 5.98
N GLU A 271 -48.26 8.94 7.02
CA GLU A 271 -48.75 9.26 8.37
C GLU A 271 -49.33 10.69 8.43
N ILE A 272 -48.73 11.67 7.75
CA ILE A 272 -49.29 13.03 7.62
C ILE A 272 -50.68 12.98 7.00
N GLN A 273 -50.85 12.29 5.86
CA GLN A 273 -52.16 12.17 5.21
C GLN A 273 -53.21 11.49 6.10
N LYS A 274 -52.80 10.51 6.90
CA LYS A 274 -53.67 9.84 7.86
C LYS A 274 -54.11 10.78 8.98
N LEU A 275 -53.20 11.59 9.52
CA LEU A 275 -53.52 12.60 10.53
C LEU A 275 -54.43 13.70 9.98
N GLU A 276 -54.23 14.15 8.74
CA GLU A 276 -55.11 15.11 8.06
C GLU A 276 -56.54 14.57 7.90
N ARG A 277 -56.71 13.29 7.54
CA ARG A 277 -58.02 12.65 7.50
C ARG A 277 -58.68 12.61 8.89
N GLN A 278 -57.93 12.21 9.92
CA GLN A 278 -58.44 12.20 11.30
C GLN A 278 -58.85 13.59 11.77
N LEU A 279 -58.11 14.64 11.40
CA LEU A 279 -58.46 16.02 11.71
C LEU A 279 -59.77 16.42 11.03
N THR A 280 -59.91 16.11 9.74
CA THR A 280 -61.13 16.39 8.96
C THR A 280 -62.36 15.68 9.55
N ASP A 281 -62.21 14.40 9.95
CA ASP A 281 -63.28 13.64 10.60
C ASP A 281 -63.72 14.31 11.92
N LYS A 282 -62.76 14.81 12.70
CA LYS A 282 -63.04 15.53 13.96
C LYS A 282 -63.67 16.90 13.74
N GLU A 283 -63.28 17.62 12.70
CA GLU A 283 -63.92 18.87 12.30
C GLU A 283 -65.38 18.66 11.89
N ASN A 284 -65.67 17.58 11.16
CA ASN A 284 -67.04 17.18 10.81
C ASN A 284 -67.86 16.84 12.06
N GLU A 285 -67.31 16.03 12.98
CA GLU A 285 -67.96 15.69 14.26
C GLU A 285 -68.28 16.96 15.10
N LEU A 286 -67.35 17.91 15.15
CA LEU A 286 -67.57 19.21 15.81
C LEU A 286 -68.67 20.03 15.12
N SER A 287 -68.71 20.04 13.80
CA SER A 287 -69.76 20.73 13.03
C SER A 287 -71.14 20.14 13.30
N ASP A 288 -71.24 18.80 13.32
CA ASP A 288 -72.49 18.09 13.63
C ASP A 288 -72.96 18.37 15.06
N LEU A 289 -72.05 18.33 16.04
CA LEU A 289 -72.35 18.68 17.43
C LEU A 289 -72.78 20.14 17.56
N LYS A 290 -72.15 21.07 16.84
CA LYS A 290 -72.52 22.49 16.84
C LYS A 290 -73.93 22.68 16.29
N SER A 291 -74.25 22.06 15.16
CA SER A 291 -75.60 22.07 14.56
C SER A 291 -76.65 21.47 15.52
N TYR A 292 -76.32 20.37 16.19
CA TYR A 292 -77.19 19.77 17.21
C TYR A 292 -77.46 20.73 18.37
N ILE A 293 -76.42 21.38 18.91
CA ILE A 293 -76.57 22.37 19.99
C ILE A 293 -77.43 23.56 19.53
N GLU A 294 -77.21 24.10 18.34
CA GLU A 294 -77.99 25.20 17.78
C GLU A 294 -79.48 24.83 17.64
N LYS A 295 -79.78 23.60 17.22
CA LYS A 295 -81.15 23.07 17.17
C LYS A 295 -81.78 22.95 18.56
N GLN A 296 -81.05 22.41 19.54
CA GLN A 296 -81.52 22.31 20.93
C GLN A 296 -81.80 23.70 21.54
N TYR A 297 -80.90 24.66 21.29
CA TYR A 297 -81.05 26.03 21.74
C TYR A 297 -82.30 26.69 21.12
N SER A 298 -82.51 26.49 19.82
CA SER A 298 -83.71 27.00 19.11
C SER A 298 -85.01 26.42 19.69
N MET A 299 -85.05 25.11 19.97
CA MET A 299 -86.21 24.48 20.60
C MET A 299 -86.47 25.01 22.01
N LEU A 300 -85.43 25.15 22.83
CA LEU A 300 -85.57 25.71 24.17
C LEU A 300 -86.04 27.16 24.13
N SER A 301 -85.51 27.96 23.20
CA SER A 301 -85.92 29.35 22.98
C SER A 301 -87.41 29.45 22.62
N LEU A 302 -87.89 28.59 21.72
CA LEU A 302 -89.30 28.51 21.35
C LEU A 302 -90.18 28.14 22.56
N LYS A 303 -89.86 27.04 23.27
CA LYS A 303 -90.59 26.63 24.48
C LYS A 303 -90.65 27.74 25.53
N LEU A 304 -89.55 28.48 25.71
CA LEU A 304 -89.48 29.57 26.67
C LEU A 304 -90.32 30.78 26.22
N SER A 305 -90.44 31.01 24.91
CA SER A 305 -91.36 32.00 24.34
C SER A 305 -92.81 31.59 24.55
N ASP A 306 -93.16 30.34 24.26
CA ASP A 306 -94.51 29.80 24.45
C ASP A 306 -94.95 29.95 25.91
N HIS A 307 -94.08 29.52 26.85
CA HIS A 307 -94.32 29.66 28.28
C HIS A 307 -94.45 31.13 28.70
N LYS A 308 -93.64 32.05 28.15
CA LYS A 308 -93.78 33.50 28.41
C LYS A 308 -95.13 34.04 27.93
N GLN A 309 -95.64 33.57 26.79
CA GLN A 309 -96.96 33.98 26.28
C GLN A 309 -98.08 33.41 27.15
N GLU A 310 -97.97 32.15 27.58
CA GLU A 310 -98.90 31.51 28.50
C GLU A 310 -99.02 32.29 29.83
N TRP A 311 -97.88 32.57 30.48
CA TRP A 311 -97.83 33.38 31.70
C TRP A 311 -98.39 34.79 31.51
N LYS A 312 -98.16 35.40 30.35
CA LYS A 312 -98.73 36.72 30.03
C LYS A 312 -100.26 36.63 29.93
N GLY A 313 -100.79 35.60 29.27
CA GLY A 313 -102.23 35.37 29.18
C GLY A 313 -102.87 35.07 30.54
N GLU A 314 -102.24 34.24 31.37
CA GLU A 314 -102.69 34.00 32.75
C GLU A 314 -102.71 35.29 33.58
N ARG A 315 -101.66 36.11 33.46
CA ARG A 315 -101.57 37.41 34.14
C ARG A 315 -102.69 38.36 33.68
N GLU A 316 -102.94 38.46 32.37
CA GLU A 316 -104.02 39.28 31.81
C GLU A 316 -105.40 38.79 32.28
N ASN A 317 -105.61 37.47 32.35
CA ASN A 317 -106.84 36.87 32.88
C ASN A 317 -107.05 37.18 34.37
N LEU A 318 -105.98 37.07 35.17
CA LEU A 318 -106.00 37.42 36.60
C LEU A 318 -106.26 38.92 36.80
N GLU A 319 -105.62 39.78 36.01
CA GLU A 319 -105.82 41.23 36.05
C GLU A 319 -107.25 41.61 35.65
N TYR A 320 -107.81 40.97 34.62
CA TYR A 320 -109.22 41.12 34.26
C TYR A 320 -110.16 40.68 35.39
N GLY A 321 -109.89 39.52 36.00
CA GLY A 321 -110.64 39.01 37.15
C GLY A 321 -110.59 39.96 38.35
N LEU A 322 -109.40 40.49 38.67
CA LEU A 322 -109.19 41.47 39.73
C LEU A 322 -109.97 42.76 39.45
N ASN A 323 -109.86 43.32 38.25
CA ASN A 323 -110.58 44.53 37.85
C ASN A 323 -112.10 44.34 37.93
N LYS A 324 -112.61 43.16 37.57
CA LYS A 324 -114.03 42.82 37.71
C LYS A 324 -114.46 42.79 39.18
N GLN A 325 -113.67 42.18 40.07
CA GLN A 325 -113.92 42.18 41.51
C GLN A 325 -113.86 43.60 42.09
N GLN A 326 -112.86 44.39 41.68
CA GLN A 326 -112.70 45.79 42.08
C GLN A 326 -113.94 46.61 41.71
N LYS A 327 -114.47 46.42 40.49
CA LYS A 327 -115.71 47.06 40.04
C LYS A 327 -116.91 46.65 40.89
N MET A 328 -117.10 45.35 41.15
CA MET A 328 -118.18 44.87 42.04
C MET A 328 -118.08 45.48 43.45
N LEU A 329 -116.88 45.54 44.02
CA LEU A 329 -116.65 46.18 45.32
C LEU A 329 -116.97 47.67 45.29
N THR A 330 -116.63 48.35 44.19
CA THR A 330 -116.97 49.78 43.99
C THR A 330 -118.47 49.98 43.90
N ASP A 331 -119.19 49.14 43.15
CA ASP A 331 -120.64 49.17 43.03
C ASP A 331 -121.32 48.90 44.39
N ILE A 332 -120.81 47.93 45.17
CA ILE A 332 -121.25 47.68 46.55
C ILE A 332 -120.98 48.89 47.44
N ALA A 333 -119.79 49.48 47.38
CA ALA A 333 -119.43 50.65 48.18
C ALA A 333 -120.32 51.87 47.83
N GLN A 334 -120.64 52.08 46.56
CA GLN A 334 -121.59 53.11 46.12
C GLN A 334 -123.00 52.82 46.62
N ALA A 335 -123.45 51.56 46.59
CA ALA A 335 -124.73 51.16 47.16
C ALA A 335 -124.79 51.43 48.68
N ILE A 336 -123.72 51.10 49.42
CA ILE A 336 -123.59 51.43 50.84
C ILE A 336 -123.61 52.95 51.06
N GLN A 337 -122.88 53.74 50.27
CA GLN A 337 -122.95 55.20 50.35
C GLN A 337 -124.35 55.72 50.08
N ALA A 338 -125.08 55.18 49.10
CA ALA A 338 -126.46 55.55 48.84
C ALA A 338 -127.40 55.21 50.02
N ILE A 339 -127.13 54.11 50.73
CA ILE A 339 -127.82 53.74 51.98
C ILE A 339 -127.45 54.70 53.12
N ASN A 340 -126.17 54.99 53.33
CA ASN A 340 -125.73 55.95 54.35
C ASN A 340 -126.25 57.37 54.08
N LYS A 341 -126.31 57.81 52.83
CA LYS A 341 -126.89 59.08 52.41
C LYS A 341 -128.42 59.12 52.59
N LYS A 342 -129.08 57.96 52.61
CA LYS A 342 -130.48 57.82 53.06
C LYS A 342 -130.60 57.87 54.59
N MET A 343 -129.61 57.38 55.34
CA MET A 343 -129.56 57.48 56.80
C MET A 343 -129.16 58.87 57.32
N GLU A 344 -128.36 59.65 56.58
CA GLU A 344 -127.99 61.04 56.90
C GLU A 344 -129.17 62.04 56.77
N LYS A 345 -130.36 61.61 56.32
CA LYS A 345 -131.59 62.42 56.40
C LYS A 345 -132.27 62.39 57.78
N GLU A 346 -131.73 61.66 58.75
CA GLU A 346 -132.20 61.63 60.14
C GLU A 346 -131.03 61.70 61.15
N SER A 347 -130.15 62.72 61.09
CA SER A 347 -129.32 63.08 62.25
C SER A 347 -128.59 64.43 62.09
N PRO A 348 -128.42 65.26 63.15
CA PRO A 348 -127.76 66.57 63.11
C PRO A 348 -126.21 66.51 63.13
N PRO A 349 -125.53 67.66 62.91
CA PRO A 349 -124.13 67.75 62.50
C PRO A 349 -123.15 67.81 63.69
N GLU A 350 -121.94 67.28 63.50
CA GLU A 350 -120.81 67.55 64.39
C GLU A 350 -119.51 67.87 63.61
N PRO A 351 -118.60 68.65 64.23
CA PRO A 351 -117.64 69.49 63.52
C PRO A 351 -116.30 68.81 63.23
N ALA A 352 -115.60 69.43 62.28
CA ALA A 352 -114.25 69.14 61.85
C ALA A 352 -113.23 69.07 63.00
N MET A 353 -112.35 68.06 62.95
CA MET A 353 -111.00 68.14 63.48
C MET A 353 -110.00 67.48 62.51
N ASN A 354 -108.97 68.25 62.22
CA ASN A 354 -107.86 68.01 61.32
C ASN A 354 -106.79 67.07 61.93
N ASN A 355 -106.01 66.50 61.02
CA ASN A 355 -104.56 66.19 61.11
C ASN A 355 -104.06 64.90 61.79
N LEU A 356 -103.51 64.04 60.93
CA LEU A 356 -102.07 63.74 60.84
C LEU A 356 -101.42 62.99 62.02
N SER A 357 -101.14 61.69 61.85
CA SER A 357 -99.75 61.15 61.80
C SER A 357 -99.67 59.63 61.95
N GLN A 358 -99.03 59.02 60.95
CA GLN A 358 -97.92 58.05 61.03
C GLN A 358 -98.09 56.64 61.64
N ALA A 359 -97.31 55.76 60.99
CA ALA A 359 -96.72 54.52 61.46
C ALA A 359 -97.57 53.24 61.33
N LEU A 360 -97.27 52.44 60.30
CA LEU A 360 -97.11 50.99 60.47
C LEU A 360 -96.15 50.43 59.41
N LEU A 361 -95.02 49.97 59.94
CA LEU A 361 -93.95 49.24 59.29
C LEU A 361 -94.45 47.93 58.69
N ILE A 362 -94.06 47.62 57.45
CA ILE A 362 -93.83 46.23 57.04
C ILE A 362 -92.45 46.15 56.39
N SER A 363 -91.62 45.33 57.04
CA SER A 363 -90.21 45.08 56.85
C SER A 363 -89.82 44.66 55.43
N ARG A 364 -88.80 45.31 54.87
CA ARG A 364 -87.99 44.77 53.77
C ARG A 364 -87.01 43.74 54.33
N PRO A 365 -86.93 42.50 53.83
CA PRO A 365 -85.77 41.66 54.08
C PRO A 365 -84.61 42.19 53.23
N SER A 366 -83.66 42.81 53.92
CA SER A 366 -82.26 42.83 53.51
C SER A 366 -81.77 41.39 53.40
N THR A 367 -81.47 40.94 52.18
CA THR A 367 -80.48 39.88 51.96
C THR A 367 -79.40 40.42 51.05
N ASN A 368 -78.38 40.98 51.69
CA ASN A 368 -77.02 40.92 51.21
C ASN A 368 -76.68 39.44 50.95
N GLY A 369 -76.82 39.02 49.71
CA GLY A 369 -76.23 37.80 49.17
C GLY A 369 -75.33 38.22 48.03
N GLN A 370 -74.03 38.40 48.33
CA GLN A 370 -72.99 38.48 47.32
C GLN A 370 -73.18 37.34 46.30
N PRO A 371 -73.18 37.59 44.98
CA PRO A 371 -72.70 36.57 44.07
C PRO A 371 -71.19 36.48 44.30
N ALA A 372 -70.80 35.42 45.00
CA ALA A 372 -69.45 34.94 45.07
C ALA A 372 -68.87 34.85 43.65
N GLY A 373 -67.67 35.42 43.49
CA GLY A 373 -66.69 34.99 42.50
C GLY A 373 -67.17 34.92 41.05
N LEU A 374 -66.99 36.03 40.33
CA LEU A 374 -66.40 35.95 39.00
C LEU A 374 -65.08 35.16 39.13
N ALA A 375 -65.17 33.84 39.00
CA ALA A 375 -64.00 33.03 38.67
C ALA A 375 -63.58 33.49 37.27
N GLN A 376 -62.58 34.37 37.24
CA GLN A 376 -61.73 34.55 36.09
C GLN A 376 -61.19 33.15 35.73
N THR A 377 -61.83 32.52 34.75
CA THR A 377 -61.21 31.43 34.02
C THR A 377 -59.97 32.02 33.37
N LYS A 378 -58.82 31.69 33.95
CA LYS A 378 -57.51 31.92 33.35
C LYS A 378 -57.57 31.45 31.90
N PRO A 379 -56.99 32.19 30.95
CA PRO A 379 -56.77 31.62 29.63
C PRO A 379 -55.91 30.37 29.79
N PHE A 380 -56.43 29.26 29.30
CA PHE A 380 -55.71 28.01 29.15
C PHE A 380 -54.53 28.29 28.22
N ILE A 381 -53.32 28.39 28.78
CA ILE A 381 -52.08 28.34 28.02
C ILE A 381 -51.89 26.85 27.68
N PRO A 382 -51.90 26.45 26.39
CA PRO A 382 -51.54 25.09 26.04
C PRO A 382 -50.09 24.88 26.46
N GLY A 383 -49.89 23.99 27.45
CA GLY A 383 -48.59 23.53 27.86
C GLY A 383 -47.86 22.97 26.64
N THR A 384 -46.81 23.66 26.22
CA THR A 384 -45.76 23.10 25.39
C THR A 384 -45.14 21.96 26.19
N LYS A 385 -45.57 20.73 25.90
CA LYS A 385 -44.87 19.52 26.33
C LYS A 385 -43.48 19.60 25.73
N SER A 386 -42.52 20.00 26.55
CA SER A 386 -41.10 19.78 26.30
C SER A 386 -40.89 18.27 26.19
N THR A 387 -40.75 17.80 24.96
CA THR A 387 -40.22 16.47 24.67
C THR A 387 -38.81 16.34 25.27
N PRO A 388 -38.46 15.19 25.87
CA PRO A 388 -37.12 14.96 26.36
C PRO A 388 -36.15 14.97 25.19
N ARG A 389 -35.17 15.86 25.29
CA ARG A 389 -34.00 15.97 24.43
C ARG A 389 -33.26 14.63 24.50
N SER A 390 -33.45 13.80 23.48
CA SER A 390 -32.65 12.60 23.23
C SER A 390 -31.20 13.03 23.01
N SER A 391 -30.39 12.93 24.06
CA SER A 391 -28.95 13.01 23.98
C SER A 391 -28.40 11.66 23.54
N ASN A 392 -28.48 11.38 22.24
CA ASN A 392 -27.67 10.36 21.58
C ASN A 392 -26.77 11.06 20.55
N ASN A 393 -25.72 11.71 21.04
CA ASN A 393 -24.49 11.94 20.29
C ASN A 393 -23.39 11.09 20.93
N LYS A 394 -23.46 9.78 20.70
CA LYS A 394 -22.28 8.92 20.69
C LYS A 394 -21.88 8.76 19.22
N PHE A 395 -20.57 8.79 18.99
CA PHE A 395 -19.87 8.62 17.71
C PHE A 395 -19.78 9.86 16.82
N LEU A 396 -18.67 10.57 16.97
CA LEU A 396 -17.57 10.55 15.99
C LEU A 396 -16.41 11.36 16.61
N LYS A 397 -15.61 10.70 17.45
CA LYS A 397 -14.25 11.18 17.69
C LYS A 397 -13.49 10.98 16.39
N SER A 398 -13.39 12.08 15.65
CA SER A 398 -12.41 12.34 14.60
C SER A 398 -11.09 11.61 14.90
N GLY A 399 -10.80 10.59 14.10
CA GLY A 399 -9.45 10.09 13.94
C GLY A 399 -8.61 11.22 13.37
N VAL A 400 -7.80 11.84 14.23
CA VAL A 400 -6.71 12.73 13.83
C VAL A 400 -5.69 11.87 13.11
N TYR A 401 -5.84 11.73 11.79
CA TYR A 401 -4.79 11.22 10.94
C TYR A 401 -3.73 12.32 10.82
N ASN A 402 -2.55 12.04 11.36
CA ASN A 402 -1.41 12.95 11.38
C ASN A 402 -0.37 12.42 10.38
N PRO A 403 -0.37 12.83 9.10
CA PRO A 403 0.64 12.38 8.15
C PRO A 403 1.74 13.44 8.10
N ARG A 404 2.70 13.39 9.04
CA ARG A 404 3.99 14.07 8.89
C ARG A 404 5.01 13.56 9.90
N LYS A 405 5.85 12.63 9.43
CA LYS A 405 7.31 12.55 9.66
C LYS A 405 7.84 11.23 9.07
N LYS A 406 8.31 11.29 7.82
CA LYS A 406 9.58 10.70 7.40
C LYS A 406 10.21 11.65 6.39
#